data_AF-A0A8T5MTM3-F1
#
_entry.id   AF-A0A8T5MTM3-F1
#
_cell.length_a   1.000
_cell.length_b   1.000
_cell.length_c   1.000
_cell.angle_alpha   90.00
_cell.angle_beta   90.00
_cell.angle_gamma   90.00
#
_symmetry.space_group_name_H-M   'P 1'
#
loop_
_entity.id
_entity.type
_entity.pdbx_description
1 polymer ?
#
loop_
_entity_poly.entity_id
_entity_poly.type
_entity_poly.pdbx_seq_one_letter_code
_entity_poly.pdbx_strand_id
1 'polypeptide(L)' 'MMIKRLSELSDAEMGRLLRREVDLEKAMDVAKKILADVREKGDAALIKYTKKFDGVEL' A
#
# COMPACT_ATOMS: atom_id res chain seq x y z
N MET A 1 20.76 -9.73 -16.45
CA MET A 1 20.53 -9.98 -15.00
C MET A 1 21.90 -10.03 -14.33
N MET A 2 22.19 -9.17 -13.35
CA MET A 2 23.48 -9.14 -12.65
C MET A 2 23.34 -9.95 -11.35
N ILE A 3 24.20 -10.93 -11.13
CA ILE A 3 24.24 -11.76 -9.92
C ILE A 3 25.54 -11.44 -9.18
N LYS A 4 25.46 -11.14 -7.88
CA LYS A 4 26.59 -10.84 -6.99
C LYS A 4 26.59 -11.78 -5.79
N ARG A 5 27.74 -12.05 -5.17
CA ARG A 5 27.78 -12.75 -3.88
C ARG A 5 27.45 -11.77 -2.76
N LEU A 6 26.75 -12.22 -1.72
CA LEU A 6 26.43 -11.37 -0.55
C LEU A 6 27.69 -10.80 0.11
N SER A 7 28.80 -11.56 0.09
CA SER A 7 30.11 -11.16 0.61
C SER A 7 30.78 -10.03 -0.19
N GLU A 8 30.29 -9.72 -1.39
CA GLU A 8 30.85 -8.71 -2.29
C GLU A 8 30.04 -7.40 -2.28
N LEU A 9 28.98 -7.33 -1.47
CA LEU A 9 28.12 -6.17 -1.38
C LEU A 9 28.70 -5.13 -0.41
N SER A 10 28.67 -3.87 -0.82
CA SER A 10 28.82 -2.76 0.11
C SER A 10 27.62 -2.65 1.05
N ASP A 11 27.79 -1.97 2.19
CA ASP A 11 26.69 -1.71 3.14
C ASP A 11 25.52 -0.97 2.47
N ALA A 12 25.80 -0.08 1.51
CA ALA A 12 24.78 0.63 0.75
C ALA A 12 23.97 -0.30 -0.17
N GLU A 13 24.62 -1.30 -0.78
CA GLU A 13 23.96 -2.32 -1.59
C GLU A 13 23.15 -3.28 -0.73
N MET A 14 23.71 -3.71 0.41
CA MET A 14 23.01 -4.51 1.40
C MET A 14 21.76 -3.78 1.91
N GLY A 15 21.90 -2.50 2.26
CA GLY A 15 20.79 -1.65 2.68
C GLY A 15 19.70 -1.50 1.61
N ARG A 16 20.05 -1.48 0.32
CA ARG A 16 19.07 -1.50 -0.78
C ARG A 16 18.31 -2.82 -0.85
N LEU A 17 18.98 -3.96 -0.72
CA LEU A 17 18.32 -5.27 -0.74
C LEU A 17 17.30 -5.43 0.38
N LEU A 18 17.56 -4.82 1.53
CA LEU A 18 16.69 -4.88 2.71
C LEU A 18 15.57 -3.82 2.68
N ARG A 19 15.67 -2.81 1.82
CA ARG A 19 14.62 -1.81 1.65
C ARG A 19 13.47 -2.39 0.84
N ARG A 20 12.31 -2.50 1.49
CA ARG A 20 11.03 -2.73 0.82
C ARG A 20 10.48 -1.37 0.42
N GLU A 21 10.60 -1.03 -0.86
CA GLU A 21 10.00 0.20 -1.39
C GLU A 21 8.49 0.02 -1.44
N VAL A 22 7.83 0.51 -0.38
CA VAL A 22 6.38 0.73 -0.37
C VAL A 22 6.19 2.22 -0.13
N ASP A 23 5.43 2.87 -1.00
CA ASP A 23 5.01 4.26 -0.82
C ASP A 23 3.94 4.32 0.27
N LEU A 24 4.41 4.31 1.52
CA LEU A 24 3.55 4.32 2.71
C LEU A 24 2.73 5.60 2.78
N GLU A 25 3.30 6.75 2.38
CA GLU A 25 2.60 8.03 2.40
C GLU A 25 1.38 8.00 1.50
N LYS A 26 1.53 7.51 0.27
CA LYS A 26 0.42 7.37 -0.67
C LYS A 26 -0.64 6.40 -0.17
N ALA A 27 -0.24 5.28 0.43
CA ALA A 27 -1.18 4.33 1.02
C ALA A 27 -1.97 4.95 2.19
N MET A 28 -1.30 5.72 3.04
CA MET A 28 -1.90 6.43 4.16
C MET A 28 -2.91 7.49 3.71
N ASP A 29 -2.62 8.23 2.65
CA ASP A 29 -3.54 9.25 2.13
C ASP A 29 -4.82 8.65 1.57
N VAL A 30 -4.73 7.50 0.90
CA VAL A 30 -5.91 6.75 0.44
C VAL A 30 -6.72 6.24 1.63
N ALA A 31 -6.06 5.62 2.62
CA ALA A 31 -6.71 5.08 3.80
C ALA A 31 -7.44 6.15 4.62
N LYS A 32 -6.82 7.32 4.84
CA LYS A 32 -7.43 8.47 5.56
C LYS A 32 -8.73 8.93 4.91
N LYS A 33 -8.79 9.00 3.58
CA LYS A 33 -9.99 9.41 2.83
C LYS A 33 -11.13 8.40 3.02
N ILE A 34 -10.83 7.10 2.95
CA ILE A 34 -11.84 6.05 3.14
C ILE A 34 -12.36 6.07 4.59
N LEU A 35 -11.45 6.18 5.57
CA LEU A 35 -11.82 6.26 6.99
C LEU A 35 -12.74 7.45 7.29
N ALA A 36 -12.46 8.62 6.72
CA ALA A 36 -13.31 9.80 6.86
C ALA A 36 -14.70 9.59 6.22
N ASP A 37 -14.75 9.05 5.00
CA ASP A 37 -16.01 8.79 4.28
C ASP A 37 -16.90 7.79 5.03
N VAL A 38 -16.30 6.74 5.59
CA VAL A 38 -17.02 5.75 6.42
C VAL A 38 -17.48 6.36 7.74
N ARG A 39 -16.65 7.20 8.39
CA ARG A 39 -17.06 7.91 9.62
C ARG A 39 -18.27 8.81 9.39
N GLU A 40 -18.35 9.47 8.24
CA GLU A 40 -19.43 10.41 7.93
C GLU A 40 -20.70 9.74 7.41
N LYS A 41 -20.56 8.64 6.65
CA LYS A 41 -21.68 8.05 5.87
C LYS A 41 -22.01 6.60 6.23
N GLY A 42 -21.25 5.98 7.13
CA GLY A 42 -21.48 4.61 7.58
C GLY A 42 -21.56 3.61 6.43
N ASP A 43 -22.56 2.74 6.48
CA ASP A 43 -22.73 1.61 5.54
C ASP A 43 -22.88 2.05 4.08
N ALA A 44 -23.41 3.25 3.82
CA ALA A 44 -23.49 3.78 2.45
C ALA A 44 -22.10 3.92 1.81
N ALA A 45 -21.08 4.30 2.60
CA ALA A 45 -19.70 4.34 2.13
C ALA A 45 -19.14 2.92 1.93
N LEU A 46 -19.47 1.98 2.81
CA LEU A 46 -19.04 0.58 2.69
C LEU A 46 -19.55 -0.04 1.38
N ILE A 47 -20.86 0.06 1.10
CA ILE A 47 -21.48 -0.46 -0.14
C ILE A 47 -20.80 0.15 -1.38
N LYS A 48 -20.57 1.48 -1.36
CA LYS A 48 -19.86 2.19 -2.43
C LYS A 48 -18.46 1.61 -2.67
N TYR A 49 -17.70 1.33 -1.62
CA TYR A 49 -16.32 0.81 -1.76
C TYR A 49 -16.29 -0.67 -2.14
N THR A 50 -17.25 -1.48 -1.68
CA THR A 50 -17.44 -2.87 -2.15
C THR A 50 -17.68 -2.91 -3.66
N LYS A 51 -18.59 -2.07 -4.17
CA LYS A 51 -18.82 -1.98 -5.63
C LYS A 51 -17.59 -1.54 -6.39
N LYS A 52 -16.84 -0.57 -5.86
CA LYS A 52 -15.68 0.01 -6.55
C LYS A 52 -14.48 -0.95 -6.63
N PHE A 53 -14.14 -1.62 -5.53
CA PHE A 53 -12.90 -2.38 -5.42
C PHE A 53 -13.12 -3.89 -5.64
N ASP A 54 -14.25 -4.41 -5.19
CA ASP A 54 -14.56 -5.84 -5.28
C ASP A 54 -15.47 -6.14 -6.48
N GLY A 55 -16.10 -5.12 -7.06
CA GLY A 55 -17.02 -5.26 -8.19
C GLY A 55 -18.38 -5.85 -7.82
N VAL A 56 -18.73 -5.86 -6.53
CA VAL A 56 -19.96 -6.47 -5.99
C VAL A 56 -20.98 -5.39 -5.62
N GLU A 57 -22.25 -5.59 -6.00
CA GLU A 57 -23.38 -4.71 -5.64
C GLU A 57 -24.24 -5.42 -4.57
N LEU A 58 -24.50 -4.73 -3.45
CA LEU A 58 -25.18 -5.23 -2.25
C LEU A 58 -26.60 -4.69 -2.12
#